data_AF-A0AAJ7FJF7-F1
#
_entry.id   AF-A0AAJ7FJF7-F1
#
_cell.length_a   1.000
_cell.length_b   1.000
_cell.length_c   1.000
_cell.angle_alpha   90.00
_cell.angle_beta   90.00
_cell.angle_gamma   90.00
#
_symmetry.space_group_name_H-M   'P 1'
#
loop_
_entity.id
_entity.type
_entity.pdbx_description
1 polymer ?
#
loop_
_entity_poly.entity_id
_entity_poly.type
_entity_poly.pdbx_seq_one_letter_code
_entity_poly.pdbx_strand_id
1 'polypeptide(L)'
;MKVEQIRLTILAFFIATSVSFAVKVYDEKIEFPRESEASIANATYADEFTNNAETLLFRRLPRNMAVRKETRVDFGRDAVIRKIDPDPAEFKIEDVNNRTFSARMLAEELEDGQASKSEDLARLTGTNVIRTRTLFVDVNPATSLIVKPGTLARIIFDVTNSHSLTVRHYFQARSSTFSVANLQPRATWINSGQTTSVAMDVIIPATTSDSTVDTVTLSVQGIETVEKSAYIYVTSSTSVAITDTTKPSISYSFNDNCSGKLDSDKCSKSRWSVEVTATDSGTGLQRVTSLPSGIYPITTFVSGTKSSVTFYYTATCCYTTVQVTASDLLGNSNAQTIDVTVWTNLTQGEIAAIVLGILILLLLIILVVLIVIYFIRKRKSLDLPYTQRYGSRTAPKPERTSF
;
A
#
# COMPACT_ATOMS: atom_id res chain seq x y z
N MET A 1 -39.02 51.96 23.83
CA MET A 1 -39.22 50.52 23.56
C MET A 1 -38.69 50.02 22.20
N LYS A 2 -38.92 50.69 21.06
CA LYS A 2 -38.54 50.14 19.73
C LYS A 2 -37.02 49.99 19.47
N VAL A 3 -36.16 50.81 20.09
CA VAL A 3 -34.70 50.79 19.82
C VAL A 3 -33.97 49.65 20.53
N GLU A 4 -34.40 49.25 21.72
CA GLU A 4 -33.81 48.09 22.42
C GLU A 4 -34.19 46.77 21.76
N GLN A 5 -35.43 46.64 21.29
CA GLN A 5 -35.88 45.49 20.52
C GLN A 5 -35.01 45.29 19.27
N ILE A 6 -34.72 46.35 18.51
CA ILE A 6 -33.85 46.28 17.33
C ILE A 6 -32.40 45.89 17.68
N ARG A 7 -31.86 46.36 18.82
CA ARG A 7 -30.52 45.97 19.28
C ARG A 7 -30.46 44.49 19.65
N LEU A 8 -31.49 43.97 20.31
CA LEU A 8 -31.60 42.55 20.63
C LEU A 8 -31.81 41.69 19.38
N THR A 9 -32.58 42.15 18.39
CA THR A 9 -32.75 41.39 17.13
C THR A 9 -31.47 41.35 16.31
N ILE A 10 -30.71 42.45 16.23
CA ILE A 10 -29.42 42.47 15.53
C ILE A 10 -28.40 41.60 16.26
N LEU A 11 -28.33 41.65 17.59
CA LEU A 11 -27.44 40.80 18.37
C LEU A 11 -27.79 39.31 18.21
N ALA A 12 -29.09 38.97 18.26
CA ALA A 12 -29.57 37.61 18.02
C ALA A 12 -29.26 37.13 16.60
N PHE A 13 -29.38 37.99 15.59
CA PHE A 13 -29.04 37.66 14.20
C PHE A 13 -27.53 37.44 14.00
N PHE A 14 -26.67 38.23 14.66
CA PHE A 14 -25.22 38.03 14.64
C PHE A 14 -24.79 36.74 15.37
N ILE A 15 -25.44 36.41 16.49
CA ILE A 15 -25.18 35.14 17.19
C ILE A 15 -25.65 33.95 16.35
N ALA A 16 -26.84 34.04 15.74
CA ALA A 16 -27.36 32.97 14.89
C ALA A 16 -26.52 32.74 13.63
N THR A 17 -26.04 33.80 12.99
CA THR A 17 -25.20 33.69 11.77
C THR A 17 -23.78 33.20 12.08
N SER A 18 -23.19 33.60 13.20
CA SER A 18 -21.87 33.09 13.62
C SER A 18 -21.91 31.61 14.02
N VAL A 19 -22.97 31.16 14.69
CA VAL A 19 -23.18 29.73 15.00
C VAL A 19 -23.45 28.93 13.73
N SER A 20 -24.27 29.44 12.80
CA SER A 20 -24.57 28.74 11.54
C SER A 20 -23.34 28.62 10.64
N PHE A 21 -22.47 29.64 10.59
CA PHE A 21 -21.23 29.59 9.82
C PHE A 21 -20.20 28.64 10.45
N ALA A 22 -20.08 28.61 11.78
CA ALA A 22 -19.21 27.68 12.48
C ALA A 22 -19.64 26.21 12.29
N VAL A 23 -20.96 25.94 12.29
CA VAL A 23 -21.50 24.59 12.02
C VAL A 23 -21.26 24.19 10.57
N LYS A 24 -21.44 25.10 9.60
CA LYS A 24 -21.25 24.79 8.17
C LYS A 24 -19.78 24.52 7.80
N VAL A 25 -18.84 25.23 8.42
CA VAL A 25 -17.38 24.99 8.26
C VAL A 25 -16.96 23.66 8.89
N TYR A 26 -17.67 23.18 9.91
CA TYR A 26 -17.44 21.85 10.50
C TYR A 26 -18.08 20.72 9.68
N ASP A 27 -19.27 20.94 9.10
CA ASP A 27 -19.98 19.92 8.30
C ASP A 27 -19.32 19.67 6.93
N GLU A 28 -18.75 20.71 6.29
CA GLU A 28 -18.12 20.59 4.96
C GLU A 28 -16.76 19.84 4.99
N LYS A 29 -16.25 19.50 6.18
CA LYS A 29 -15.05 18.65 6.35
C LYS A 29 -15.36 17.21 6.78
N ILE A 30 -16.63 16.87 6.98
CA ILE A 30 -17.08 15.51 7.31
C ILE A 30 -17.94 14.99 6.15
N GLU A 31 -17.40 14.99 4.94
CA GLU A 31 -17.96 14.20 3.84
C GLU A 31 -17.35 12.79 3.91
N PHE A 32 -18.05 11.88 4.57
CA PHE A 32 -17.83 10.45 4.40
C PHE A 32 -18.21 10.06 2.96
N PRO A 33 -17.39 9.29 2.22
CA PRO A 33 -17.79 8.80 0.91
C PRO A 33 -18.98 7.85 1.07
N ARG A 34 -20.13 8.24 0.52
CA ARG A 34 -21.26 7.35 0.30
C ARG A 34 -20.84 6.24 -0.66
N GLU A 35 -21.11 5.01 -0.26
CA GLU A 35 -21.15 3.84 -1.12
C GLU A 35 -21.96 4.14 -2.39
N SER A 36 -21.29 4.07 -3.55
CA SER A 36 -21.98 3.93 -4.82
C SER A 36 -22.33 2.45 -4.99
N GLU A 37 -23.62 2.15 -4.88
CA GLU A 37 -24.23 0.89 -5.28
C GLU A 37 -23.82 0.55 -6.71
N ALA A 38 -23.09 -0.56 -6.87
CA ALA A 38 -22.89 -1.20 -8.15
C ALA A 38 -24.20 -1.91 -8.54
N SER A 39 -24.86 -1.42 -9.58
CA SER A 39 -25.98 -2.15 -10.18
C SER A 39 -25.46 -3.41 -10.87
N ILE A 40 -26.02 -4.53 -10.43
CA ILE A 40 -25.84 -5.84 -11.03
C ILE A 40 -26.59 -5.86 -12.36
N ALA A 41 -25.85 -5.81 -13.46
CA ALA A 41 -26.37 -6.20 -14.77
C ALA A 41 -25.94 -7.65 -15.06
N ASN A 42 -26.84 -8.58 -14.76
CA ASN A 42 -26.83 -9.92 -15.31
C ASN A 42 -27.00 -9.83 -16.84
N ALA A 43 -26.00 -10.31 -17.58
CA ALA A 43 -26.17 -10.70 -18.98
C ALA A 43 -25.59 -12.11 -19.16
N THR A 44 -26.45 -13.08 -18.92
CA THR A 44 -26.40 -14.39 -19.56
C THR A 44 -26.57 -14.22 -21.07
N TYR A 45 -25.62 -14.67 -21.87
CA TYR A 45 -25.92 -15.11 -23.23
C TYR A 45 -25.10 -16.33 -23.61
N ALA A 46 -25.80 -17.22 -24.30
CA ALA A 46 -25.53 -18.63 -24.46
C ALA A 46 -24.53 -18.96 -25.57
N ASP A 47 -24.06 -20.20 -25.48
CA ASP A 47 -23.63 -21.11 -26.54
C ASP A 47 -23.68 -20.59 -27.97
N GLU A 48 -22.54 -20.69 -28.67
CA GLU A 48 -22.57 -21.16 -30.04
C GLU A 48 -21.38 -22.10 -30.31
N PHE A 49 -21.74 -23.36 -30.45
CA PHE A 49 -20.97 -24.42 -31.09
C PHE A 49 -20.44 -23.96 -32.45
N THR A 50 -19.15 -24.17 -32.73
CA THR A 50 -18.75 -24.79 -34.00
C THR A 50 -17.51 -25.65 -33.80
N ASN A 51 -17.73 -26.95 -33.99
CA ASN A 51 -16.70 -27.93 -34.33
C ASN A 51 -15.99 -27.50 -35.62
N ASN A 52 -14.69 -27.72 -35.69
CA ASN A 52 -14.01 -28.20 -36.89
C ASN A 52 -12.66 -28.81 -36.49
N ALA A 53 -12.67 -30.13 -36.36
CA ALA A 53 -11.50 -30.97 -36.45
C ALA A 53 -11.29 -31.32 -37.92
N GLU A 54 -10.07 -31.17 -38.44
CA GLU A 54 -9.49 -31.79 -39.64
C GLU A 54 -8.16 -31.06 -39.93
N THR A 55 -7.02 -31.63 -40.35
CA THR A 55 -6.45 -32.99 -40.37
C THR A 55 -4.98 -32.78 -40.78
N LEU A 56 -4.07 -33.63 -40.28
CA LEU A 56 -2.83 -34.08 -40.94
C LEU A 56 -1.84 -33.06 -41.56
N LEU A 57 -0.60 -33.08 -41.07
CA LEU A 57 0.56 -33.35 -41.93
C LEU A 57 1.77 -33.85 -41.11
N PHE A 58 1.98 -35.17 -41.19
CA PHE A 58 3.23 -35.84 -40.86
C PHE A 58 4.34 -35.34 -41.80
N ARG A 59 5.46 -34.85 -41.25
CA ARG A 59 6.71 -34.71 -42.00
C ARG A 59 7.80 -35.59 -41.37
N ARG A 60 8.04 -36.72 -42.04
CA ARG A 60 9.21 -37.58 -41.86
C ARG A 60 10.50 -36.76 -41.99
N LEU A 61 11.48 -37.02 -41.12
CA LEU A 61 12.89 -36.84 -41.42
C LEU A 61 13.65 -38.16 -41.16
N PRO A 62 14.70 -38.46 -41.94
CA PRO A 62 15.23 -39.81 -42.11
C PRO A 62 16.23 -40.23 -41.03
N ARG A 63 16.32 -41.55 -40.85
CA ARG A 63 17.42 -42.26 -40.20
C ARG A 63 18.65 -42.33 -41.10
N ASN A 64 19.81 -42.36 -40.44
CA ASN A 64 21.07 -43.06 -40.74
C ASN A 64 22.29 -42.13 -40.87
N MET A 65 23.19 -42.20 -39.89
CA MET A 65 24.53 -42.74 -40.10
C MET A 65 25.18 -43.07 -38.76
N ALA A 66 25.60 -44.32 -38.62
CA ALA A 66 26.49 -44.81 -37.57
C ALA A 66 27.93 -44.33 -37.83
N VAL A 67 28.78 -44.37 -36.79
CA VAL A 67 30.09 -45.07 -36.75
C VAL A 67 30.93 -44.60 -35.54
N ARG A 68 31.10 -45.55 -34.58
CA ARG A 68 32.37 -46.03 -33.97
C ARG A 68 33.35 -45.02 -33.33
N LYS A 69 33.60 -45.16 -32.01
CA LYS A 69 34.75 -45.94 -31.47
C LYS A 69 34.75 -46.00 -29.94
N GLU A 70 35.18 -47.18 -29.47
CA GLU A 70 35.54 -47.57 -28.12
C GLU A 70 36.53 -46.63 -27.43
N THR A 71 36.40 -46.48 -26.12
CA THR A 71 37.55 -46.65 -25.23
C THR A 71 37.12 -47.34 -23.94
N ARG A 72 37.61 -48.57 -23.81
CA ARG A 72 37.61 -49.42 -22.63
C ARG A 72 38.84 -49.04 -21.81
N VAL A 73 38.69 -48.75 -20.53
CA VAL A 73 39.81 -48.77 -19.57
C VAL A 73 39.34 -49.60 -18.38
N ASP A 74 39.70 -50.88 -18.44
CA ASP A 74 39.76 -51.77 -17.29
C ASP A 74 41.09 -51.52 -16.56
N PHE A 75 41.06 -51.38 -15.24
CA PHE A 75 42.18 -51.74 -14.37
C PHE A 75 41.63 -52.55 -13.19
N GLY A 76 42.21 -53.74 -12.99
CA GLY A 76 41.85 -54.76 -12.00
C GLY A 76 42.15 -54.36 -10.54
N ARG A 77 41.48 -55.02 -9.58
CA ARG A 77 41.98 -56.14 -8.74
C ARG A 77 43.13 -55.69 -7.80
N ASP A 78 43.10 -55.85 -6.48
CA ASP A 78 42.62 -56.95 -5.62
C ASP A 78 42.39 -56.45 -4.17
N ALA A 79 41.46 -57.06 -3.43
CA ALA A 79 41.65 -57.37 -1.99
C ALA A 79 40.52 -58.26 -1.44
N VAL A 80 40.77 -59.57 -1.51
CA VAL A 80 40.58 -60.61 -0.48
C VAL A 80 39.31 -60.59 0.40
N ILE A 81 38.52 -61.63 0.14
CA ILE A 81 37.42 -62.20 0.91
C ILE A 81 37.87 -62.67 2.30
N ARG A 82 37.11 -62.33 3.35
CA ARG A 82 36.86 -63.24 4.48
C ARG A 82 35.36 -63.45 4.62
N LYS A 83 34.92 -64.67 4.25
CA LYS A 83 33.61 -65.23 4.54
C LYS A 83 33.55 -65.59 6.03
N ILE A 84 32.47 -65.20 6.69
CA ILE A 84 31.93 -65.91 7.85
C ILE A 84 30.43 -65.97 7.60
N ASP A 85 29.96 -67.13 7.13
CA ASP A 85 28.55 -67.52 7.24
C ASP A 85 28.30 -67.99 8.68
N PRO A 86 27.13 -67.69 9.23
CA PRO A 86 26.29 -68.80 9.68
C PRO A 86 24.86 -68.70 9.17
N ASP A 87 24.40 -69.86 8.72
CA ASP A 87 23.04 -70.24 8.27
C ASP A 87 22.02 -70.22 9.44
N PRO A 88 20.72 -70.44 9.21
CA PRO A 88 19.69 -69.47 9.58
C PRO A 88 18.73 -70.00 10.66
N ALA A 89 18.16 -69.09 11.44
CA ALA A 89 16.96 -69.38 12.23
C ALA A 89 15.91 -68.31 11.93
N GLU A 90 14.73 -68.81 11.55
CA GLU A 90 13.50 -68.10 11.25
C GLU A 90 13.22 -66.89 12.17
N PHE A 91 12.92 -65.74 11.58
CA PHE A 91 11.97 -64.83 12.19
C PHE A 91 11.12 -64.14 11.12
N LYS A 92 9.80 -64.28 11.28
CA LYS A 92 8.75 -63.90 10.35
C LYS A 92 8.73 -62.40 10.04
N ILE A 93 8.47 -62.09 8.78
CA ILE A 93 8.07 -60.76 8.30
C ILE A 93 6.58 -60.60 8.59
N GLU A 94 6.22 -59.68 9.49
CA GLU A 94 4.87 -59.12 9.60
C GLU A 94 4.96 -57.58 9.66
N ASP A 95 4.26 -56.96 8.71
CA ASP A 95 3.71 -55.59 8.68
C ASP A 95 4.60 -54.39 9.06
N VAL A 96 5.25 -53.82 8.03
CA VAL A 96 5.66 -52.41 8.01
C VAL A 96 4.84 -51.69 6.94
N ASN A 97 3.56 -51.43 7.23
CA ASN A 97 2.74 -50.52 6.40
C ASN A 97 1.82 -49.59 7.20
N ASN A 98 2.03 -49.43 8.51
CA ASN A 98 1.14 -48.64 9.39
C ASN A 98 1.78 -47.43 10.08
N ARG A 99 2.96 -46.95 9.65
CA ARG A 99 3.60 -45.75 10.26
C ARG A 99 3.51 -44.46 9.45
N THR A 100 2.96 -44.50 8.24
CA THR A 100 2.74 -43.31 7.41
C THR A 100 1.34 -42.69 7.57
N PHE A 101 0.43 -43.35 8.31
CA PHE A 101 -0.94 -42.88 8.50
C PHE A 101 -1.15 -42.07 9.79
N SER A 102 -0.25 -42.20 10.78
CA SER A 102 -0.40 -41.53 12.10
C SER A 102 0.13 -40.09 12.14
N ALA A 103 0.95 -39.67 11.18
CA ALA A 103 1.45 -38.28 11.11
C ALA A 103 0.47 -37.34 10.41
N ARG A 104 -0.48 -37.89 9.61
CA ARG A 104 -1.48 -37.11 8.89
C ARG A 104 -2.66 -36.73 9.79
N MET A 105 -3.13 -37.64 10.64
CA MET A 105 -4.17 -37.31 11.64
C MET A 105 -3.69 -36.36 12.73
N LEU A 106 -2.42 -36.41 13.14
CA LEU A 106 -1.86 -35.46 14.12
C LEU A 106 -1.65 -34.05 13.57
N ALA A 107 -1.48 -33.89 12.25
CA ALA A 107 -1.46 -32.58 11.59
C ALA A 107 -2.90 -32.04 11.42
N GLU A 108 -3.85 -32.92 11.14
CA GLU A 108 -5.26 -32.56 10.94
C GLU A 108 -5.98 -32.20 12.25
N GLU A 109 -5.59 -32.81 13.38
CA GLU A 109 -6.18 -32.53 14.71
C GLU A 109 -5.57 -31.30 15.41
N LEU A 110 -4.42 -30.78 14.93
CA LEU A 110 -3.82 -29.51 15.37
C LEU A 110 -4.28 -28.31 14.53
N GLU A 111 -4.72 -28.51 13.28
CA GLU A 111 -5.26 -27.45 12.42
C GLU A 111 -6.72 -27.11 12.76
N ASP A 112 -7.53 -28.09 13.14
CA ASP A 112 -8.99 -27.88 13.31
C ASP A 112 -9.36 -27.10 14.60
N GLY A 113 -8.48 -27.07 15.60
CA GLY A 113 -8.73 -26.38 16.88
C GLY A 113 -8.32 -24.90 16.94
N GLN A 114 -7.45 -24.44 16.03
CA GLN A 114 -6.95 -23.05 15.99
C GLN A 114 -7.37 -22.28 14.72
N ALA A 115 -7.60 -22.96 13.59
CA ALA A 115 -8.11 -22.32 12.39
C ALA A 115 -9.59 -21.90 12.57
N SER A 116 -10.43 -22.80 13.10
CA SER A 116 -11.86 -22.56 13.34
C SER A 116 -12.14 -21.40 14.30
N LYS A 117 -11.31 -21.25 15.35
CA LYS A 117 -11.45 -20.15 16.32
C LYS A 117 -10.98 -18.79 15.78
N SER A 118 -10.14 -18.79 14.74
CA SER A 118 -9.69 -17.57 14.07
C SER A 118 -10.67 -17.09 12.99
N GLU A 119 -11.32 -18.02 12.30
CA GLU A 119 -12.31 -17.72 11.26
C GLU A 119 -13.65 -17.24 11.84
N ASP A 120 -14.08 -17.81 12.97
CA ASP A 120 -15.29 -17.34 13.66
C ASP A 120 -15.08 -15.98 14.36
N LEU A 121 -13.85 -15.67 14.80
CA LEU A 121 -13.53 -14.34 15.33
C LEU A 121 -13.42 -13.29 14.20
N ALA A 122 -12.91 -13.67 13.03
CA ALA A 122 -12.82 -12.82 11.84
C ALA A 122 -14.19 -12.48 11.22
N ARG A 123 -15.21 -13.32 11.44
CA ARG A 123 -16.60 -13.01 11.04
C ARG A 123 -17.33 -12.09 12.02
N LEU A 124 -16.90 -12.03 13.27
CA LEU A 124 -17.50 -11.19 14.32
C LEU A 124 -16.88 -9.79 14.40
N THR A 125 -15.65 -9.61 13.94
CA THR A 125 -15.00 -8.31 13.77
C THR A 125 -14.74 -8.10 12.29
N GLY A 126 -15.45 -7.18 11.63
CA GLY A 126 -15.27 -6.82 10.21
C GLY A 126 -13.91 -6.20 9.88
N THR A 127 -12.83 -6.83 10.31
CA THR A 127 -11.44 -6.46 10.10
C THR A 127 -10.86 -7.46 9.13
N ASN A 128 -10.46 -6.99 7.95
CA ASN A 128 -9.62 -7.75 7.03
C ASN A 128 -8.46 -8.37 7.82
N VAL A 129 -8.48 -9.70 7.99
CA VAL A 129 -7.38 -10.41 8.64
C VAL A 129 -6.15 -10.17 7.79
N ILE A 130 -5.26 -9.31 8.26
CA ILE A 130 -3.96 -9.06 7.64
C ILE A 130 -3.22 -10.38 7.72
N ARG A 131 -3.27 -11.16 6.63
CA ARG A 131 -2.53 -12.41 6.49
C ARG A 131 -1.06 -12.03 6.61
N THR A 132 -0.44 -12.37 7.72
CA THR A 132 0.96 -12.06 7.98
C THR A 132 1.76 -12.91 7.01
N ARG A 133 2.23 -12.32 5.91
CA ARG A 133 3.08 -13.04 4.95
C ARG A 133 4.33 -13.51 5.68
N THR A 134 4.60 -14.79 5.57
CA THR A 134 5.72 -15.47 6.21
C THR A 134 6.95 -15.52 5.30
N LEU A 135 6.79 -15.15 4.02
CA LEU A 135 7.81 -15.09 3.00
C LEU A 135 7.80 -13.73 2.32
N PHE A 136 8.97 -13.10 2.27
CA PHE A 136 9.17 -11.81 1.60
C PHE A 136 10.15 -11.97 0.45
N VAL A 137 9.78 -11.47 -0.73
CA VAL A 137 10.62 -11.52 -1.93
C VAL A 137 10.76 -10.11 -2.49
N ASP A 138 11.99 -9.62 -2.52
CA ASP A 138 12.36 -8.31 -3.05
C ASP A 138 13.43 -8.42 -4.13
N VAL A 139 13.55 -7.41 -4.98
CA VAL A 139 14.70 -7.28 -5.87
C VAL A 139 15.88 -6.75 -5.07
N ASN A 140 17.03 -7.42 -5.17
CA ASN A 140 18.25 -7.01 -4.50
C ASN A 140 18.69 -5.63 -5.04
N PRO A 141 19.07 -4.67 -4.17
CA PRO A 141 19.39 -3.30 -4.58
C PRO A 141 20.60 -3.20 -5.53
N ALA A 142 21.51 -4.18 -5.50
CA ALA A 142 22.66 -4.21 -6.42
C ALA A 142 22.30 -4.68 -7.84
N THR A 143 21.06 -5.15 -8.05
CA THR A 143 20.60 -5.62 -9.35
C THR A 143 20.36 -4.44 -10.30
N SER A 144 21.01 -4.48 -11.46
CA SER A 144 20.70 -3.55 -12.54
C SER A 144 19.55 -4.10 -13.38
N LEU A 145 18.46 -3.32 -13.47
CA LEU A 145 17.30 -3.61 -14.31
C LEU A 145 17.38 -2.92 -15.68
N ILE A 146 18.48 -2.22 -15.95
CA ILE A 146 18.76 -1.55 -17.22
C ILE A 146 19.91 -2.31 -17.89
N VAL A 147 19.64 -2.94 -19.02
CA VAL A 147 20.53 -3.92 -19.65
C VAL A 147 20.79 -3.58 -21.12
N LYS A 148 21.82 -4.17 -21.71
CA LYS A 148 22.18 -3.92 -23.11
C LYS A 148 21.78 -5.08 -24.02
N PRO A 149 21.44 -4.83 -25.29
CA PRO A 149 21.29 -5.90 -26.27
C PRO A 149 22.55 -6.76 -26.37
N GLY A 150 22.39 -8.07 -26.52
CA GLY A 150 23.50 -9.01 -26.70
C GLY A 150 24.21 -9.42 -25.41
N THR A 151 23.76 -8.98 -24.23
CA THR A 151 24.36 -9.34 -22.95
C THR A 151 23.55 -10.39 -22.19
N LEU A 152 24.21 -11.07 -21.25
CA LEU A 152 23.54 -11.88 -20.24
C LEU A 152 23.22 -10.99 -19.02
N ALA A 153 21.94 -10.73 -18.77
CA ALA A 153 21.49 -9.93 -17.64
C ALA A 153 21.33 -10.81 -16.40
N ARG A 154 21.92 -10.42 -15.26
CA ARG A 154 21.76 -11.12 -13.98
C ARG A 154 20.84 -10.32 -13.06
N ILE A 155 19.69 -10.88 -12.74
CA ILE A 155 18.69 -10.30 -11.84
C ILE A 155 18.72 -11.08 -10.52
N ILE A 156 18.93 -10.39 -9.41
CA ILE A 156 19.04 -11.01 -8.08
C ILE A 156 17.81 -10.63 -7.25
N PHE A 157 17.16 -11.63 -6.69
CA PHE A 157 16.07 -11.47 -5.74
C PHE A 157 16.52 -11.90 -4.35
N ASP A 158 16.15 -11.13 -3.34
CA ASP A 158 16.36 -11.48 -1.94
C ASP A 158 15.09 -12.12 -1.39
N VAL A 159 15.20 -13.36 -0.93
CA VAL A 159 14.11 -14.16 -0.37
C VAL A 159 14.33 -14.29 1.13
N THR A 160 13.42 -13.73 1.92
CA THR A 160 13.49 -13.75 3.39
C THR A 160 12.40 -14.64 3.97
N ASN A 161 12.83 -15.64 4.76
CA ASN A 161 11.91 -16.50 5.50
C ASN A 161 11.61 -15.87 6.87
N SER A 162 10.42 -15.29 7.02
CA SER A 162 9.91 -14.76 8.30
C SER A 162 9.09 -15.80 9.08
N HIS A 163 8.99 -17.04 8.60
CA HIS A 163 8.38 -18.14 9.34
C HIS A 163 9.28 -18.55 10.51
N SER A 164 8.68 -19.04 11.61
CA SER A 164 9.38 -19.53 12.80
C SER A 164 10.19 -20.82 12.60
N LEU A 165 10.06 -21.45 11.43
CA LEU A 165 10.67 -22.74 11.11
C LEU A 165 11.62 -22.60 9.93
N THR A 166 12.61 -23.47 9.88
CA THR A 166 13.46 -23.63 8.69
C THR A 166 12.67 -24.34 7.59
N VAL A 167 12.53 -23.68 6.44
CA VAL A 167 11.70 -24.15 5.33
C VAL A 167 12.55 -24.31 4.08
N ARG A 168 12.32 -25.40 3.35
CA ARG A 168 12.91 -25.61 2.03
C ARG A 168 12.07 -24.88 0.99
N HIS A 169 12.69 -23.96 0.28
CA HIS A 169 12.06 -23.19 -0.79
C HIS A 169 12.52 -23.71 -2.15
N TYR A 170 11.61 -23.74 -3.11
CA TYR A 170 11.84 -24.06 -4.52
C TYR A 170 11.61 -22.80 -5.36
N PHE A 171 12.49 -22.57 -6.31
CA PHE A 171 12.50 -21.35 -7.11
C PHE A 171 12.21 -21.68 -8.56
N GLN A 172 11.30 -20.92 -9.16
CA GLN A 172 11.00 -20.96 -10.58
C GLN A 172 11.08 -19.54 -11.13
N ALA A 173 11.63 -19.39 -12.32
CA ALA A 173 11.75 -18.08 -12.97
C ALA A 173 11.14 -18.15 -14.37
N ARG A 174 10.44 -17.09 -14.74
CA ARG A 174 9.88 -16.89 -16.07
C ARG A 174 10.16 -15.48 -16.57
N SER A 175 10.25 -15.33 -17.87
CA SER A 175 10.34 -14.05 -18.57
C SER A 175 9.22 -14.01 -19.62
N SER A 176 8.70 -12.83 -19.90
CA SER A 176 7.63 -12.66 -20.90
C SER A 176 8.13 -12.82 -22.34
N THR A 177 9.32 -12.30 -22.64
CA THR A 177 9.84 -12.20 -24.02
C THR A 177 11.20 -12.87 -24.17
N PHE A 178 12.05 -12.77 -23.15
CA PHE A 178 13.42 -13.29 -23.20
C PHE A 178 13.52 -14.71 -22.63
N SER A 179 14.63 -15.37 -22.94
CA SER A 179 14.90 -16.71 -22.42
C SER A 179 15.66 -16.63 -21.11
N VAL A 180 15.15 -17.29 -20.07
CA VAL A 180 15.87 -17.49 -18.81
C VAL A 180 16.92 -18.57 -19.04
N ALA A 181 18.20 -18.20 -18.98
CA ALA A 181 19.34 -19.08 -19.20
C ALA A 181 19.63 -19.95 -17.98
N ASN A 182 19.56 -19.35 -16.79
CA ASN A 182 19.94 -19.99 -15.54
C ASN A 182 19.16 -19.43 -14.35
N LEU A 183 19.01 -20.26 -13.31
CA LEU A 183 18.42 -19.90 -12.02
C LEU A 183 19.18 -20.63 -10.93
N GLN A 184 19.80 -19.87 -10.01
CA GLN A 184 20.63 -20.43 -8.96
C GLN A 184 20.43 -19.69 -7.61
N PRO A 185 20.21 -20.44 -6.51
CA PRO A 185 19.91 -21.87 -6.47
C PRO A 185 18.51 -22.18 -7.05
N ARG A 186 18.24 -23.45 -7.40
CA ARG A 186 16.87 -23.91 -7.76
C ARG A 186 16.02 -24.26 -6.55
N ALA A 187 16.66 -24.61 -5.44
CA ALA A 187 16.03 -24.82 -4.15
C ALA A 187 17.06 -24.66 -3.04
N THR A 188 16.62 -24.20 -1.87
CA THR A 188 17.49 -24.07 -0.68
C THR A 188 16.70 -24.11 0.62
N TRP A 189 17.35 -24.49 1.71
CA TRP A 189 16.80 -24.33 3.05
C TRP A 189 17.10 -22.91 3.54
N ILE A 190 16.08 -22.21 4.02
CA ILE A 190 16.21 -20.86 4.58
C ILE A 190 15.76 -20.92 6.04
N ASN A 191 16.64 -20.58 6.97
CA ASN A 191 16.30 -20.56 8.40
C ASN A 191 15.32 -19.41 8.73
N SER A 192 14.67 -19.51 9.88
CA SER A 192 13.83 -18.44 10.42
C SER A 192 14.62 -17.12 10.51
N GLY A 193 14.06 -16.06 9.94
CA GLY A 193 14.65 -14.72 9.88
C GLY A 193 15.80 -14.56 8.89
N GLN A 194 16.18 -15.61 8.15
CA GLN A 194 17.29 -15.56 7.20
C GLN A 194 16.83 -15.09 5.82
N THR A 195 17.70 -14.32 5.16
CA THR A 195 17.55 -13.93 3.75
C THR A 195 18.55 -14.72 2.89
N THR A 196 18.12 -15.20 1.73
CA THR A 196 18.98 -15.82 0.71
C THR A 196 18.76 -15.15 -0.64
N SER A 197 19.84 -14.88 -1.35
CA SER A 197 19.78 -14.30 -2.69
C SER A 197 19.65 -15.38 -3.77
N VAL A 198 18.71 -15.19 -4.69
CA VAL A 198 18.44 -16.06 -5.84
C VAL A 198 18.75 -15.27 -7.11
N ALA A 199 19.73 -15.75 -7.88
CA ALA A 199 20.14 -15.12 -9.13
C ALA A 199 19.49 -15.82 -10.32
N MET A 200 18.84 -15.04 -11.19
CA MET A 200 18.38 -15.49 -12.50
C MET A 200 19.17 -14.78 -13.60
N ASP A 201 19.63 -15.56 -14.58
CA ASP A 201 20.35 -15.05 -15.74
C ASP A 201 19.42 -15.08 -16.96
N VAL A 202 19.26 -13.95 -17.63
CA VAL A 202 18.38 -13.77 -18.80
C VAL A 202 19.19 -13.39 -20.02
N ILE A 203 18.97 -14.09 -21.13
CA ILE A 203 19.65 -13.81 -22.39
C ILE A 203 18.92 -12.67 -23.09
N ILE A 204 19.60 -11.55 -23.32
CA ILE A 204 19.08 -10.43 -24.11
C ILE A 204 19.61 -10.57 -25.55
N PRO A 205 18.77 -10.91 -26.54
CA PRO A 205 19.24 -11.06 -27.93
C PRO A 205 19.88 -9.77 -28.47
N ALA A 206 20.93 -9.90 -29.28
CA ALA A 206 21.61 -8.76 -29.90
C ALA A 206 20.71 -8.00 -30.90
N THR A 207 19.65 -8.65 -31.40
CA THR A 207 18.66 -8.06 -32.31
C THR A 207 17.55 -7.29 -31.59
N THR A 208 17.59 -7.22 -30.25
CA THR A 208 16.54 -6.55 -29.47
C THR A 208 16.60 -5.05 -29.72
N SER A 209 15.44 -4.45 -30.03
CA SER A 209 15.33 -3.01 -30.21
C SER A 209 15.63 -2.25 -28.92
N ASP A 210 16.16 -1.05 -29.07
CA ASP A 210 16.27 -0.09 -27.98
C ASP A 210 14.88 0.21 -27.39
N SER A 211 14.81 0.50 -26.09
CA SER A 211 13.57 0.74 -25.32
C SER A 211 12.60 -0.45 -25.17
N THR A 212 13.03 -1.67 -25.52
CA THR A 212 12.23 -2.87 -25.26
C THR A 212 12.13 -3.12 -23.74
N VAL A 213 10.91 -3.40 -23.27
CA VAL A 213 10.63 -3.75 -21.87
C VAL A 213 10.24 -5.22 -21.80
N ASP A 214 10.92 -5.97 -20.93
CA ASP A 214 10.55 -7.34 -20.60
C ASP A 214 10.15 -7.44 -19.12
N THR A 215 9.25 -8.37 -18.80
CA THR A 215 8.86 -8.66 -17.41
C THR A 215 9.44 -10.00 -17.01
N VAL A 216 10.22 -9.99 -15.94
CA VAL A 216 10.72 -11.21 -15.29
C VAL A 216 10.01 -11.45 -13.98
N THR A 217 9.71 -12.71 -13.68
CA THR A 217 9.00 -13.11 -12.48
C THR A 217 9.72 -14.26 -11.82
N LEU A 218 10.04 -14.10 -10.53
CA LEU A 218 10.46 -15.17 -9.65
C LEU A 218 9.23 -15.67 -8.87
N SER A 219 8.96 -16.97 -8.97
CA SER A 219 7.98 -17.69 -8.17
C SER A 219 8.72 -18.52 -7.12
N VAL A 220 8.39 -18.29 -5.85
CA VAL A 220 9.00 -18.97 -4.71
C VAL A 220 7.94 -19.84 -4.04
N GLN A 221 8.22 -21.14 -3.93
CA GLN A 221 7.32 -22.13 -3.35
C GLN A 221 7.92 -22.69 -2.05
N GLY A 222 7.15 -22.72 -0.98
CA GLY A 222 7.52 -23.29 0.32
C GLY A 222 6.27 -23.66 1.11
N ILE A 223 6.07 -23.03 2.27
CA ILE A 223 4.78 -23.09 3.00
C ILE A 223 3.70 -22.32 2.23
N GLU A 224 4.08 -21.17 1.70
CA GLU A 224 3.26 -20.37 0.81
C GLU A 224 3.96 -20.19 -0.55
N THR A 225 3.19 -19.76 -1.55
CA THR A 225 3.72 -19.41 -2.87
C THR A 225 3.65 -17.90 -3.05
N VAL A 226 4.80 -17.27 -3.29
CA VAL A 226 4.92 -15.83 -3.51
C VAL A 226 5.58 -15.58 -4.85
N GLU A 227 4.99 -14.71 -5.66
CA GLU A 227 5.58 -14.23 -6.90
C GLU A 227 6.05 -12.78 -6.76
N LYS A 228 7.23 -12.50 -7.30
CA LYS A 228 7.77 -11.14 -7.43
C LYS A 228 8.21 -10.90 -8.86
N SER A 229 7.74 -9.81 -9.44
CA SER A 229 8.09 -9.41 -10.80
C SER A 229 8.97 -8.15 -10.83
N ALA A 230 9.79 -8.04 -11.87
CA ALA A 230 10.58 -6.87 -12.19
C ALA A 230 10.56 -6.60 -13.70
N TYR A 231 10.61 -5.32 -14.09
CA TYR A 231 10.82 -4.91 -15.47
C TYR A 231 12.31 -4.88 -15.79
N ILE A 232 12.67 -5.35 -16.97
CA ILE A 232 14.00 -5.20 -17.57
C ILE A 232 13.86 -4.21 -18.72
N TYR A 233 14.63 -3.13 -18.66
CA TYR A 233 14.68 -2.10 -19.68
C TYR A 233 15.92 -2.30 -20.54
N VAL A 234 15.73 -2.59 -21.82
CA VAL A 234 16.83 -2.76 -22.77
C VAL A 234 17.21 -1.40 -23.34
N THR A 235 18.45 -0.97 -23.12
CA THR A 235 19.01 0.27 -23.67
C THR A 235 20.31 -0.01 -24.43
N SER A 236 20.45 0.57 -25.62
CA SER A 236 21.67 0.46 -26.41
C SER A 236 22.80 1.35 -25.85
N SER A 237 24.05 1.03 -26.17
CA SER A 237 25.18 1.94 -25.89
C SER A 237 25.22 3.17 -26.82
N THR A 238 24.46 3.13 -27.92
CA THR A 238 24.33 4.26 -28.87
C THR A 238 23.21 5.24 -28.51
N SER A 239 22.30 4.86 -27.61
CA SER A 239 21.31 5.79 -27.06
C SER A 239 21.94 6.68 -25.98
N VAL A 240 21.39 7.88 -25.84
CA VAL A 240 21.75 8.82 -24.76
C VAL A 240 21.67 8.06 -23.43
N ALA A 241 22.74 8.14 -22.62
CA ALA A 241 22.77 7.52 -21.31
C ALA A 241 21.53 7.97 -20.52
N ILE A 242 20.77 7.00 -19.97
CA ILE A 242 19.60 7.31 -19.15
C ILE A 242 20.12 8.02 -17.90
N THR A 243 19.81 9.32 -17.79
CA THR A 243 20.12 10.13 -16.62
C THR A 243 18.83 10.48 -15.92
N ASP A 244 18.76 10.13 -14.64
CA ASP A 244 17.71 10.56 -13.74
C ASP A 244 18.36 10.94 -12.42
N THR A 245 18.07 12.14 -11.96
CA THR A 245 18.51 12.67 -10.66
C THR A 245 17.34 12.94 -9.74
N THR A 246 16.12 12.63 -10.20
CA THR A 246 14.88 12.86 -9.47
C THR A 246 14.72 11.75 -8.45
N LYS A 247 14.49 12.12 -7.19
CA LYS A 247 14.23 11.15 -6.13
C LYS A 247 12.77 10.71 -6.19
N PRO A 248 12.46 9.45 -5.82
CA PRO A 248 11.08 8.98 -5.70
C PRO A 248 10.25 9.87 -4.77
N SER A 249 8.98 10.07 -5.14
CA SER A 249 8.01 10.76 -4.29
C SER A 249 7.33 9.76 -3.36
N ILE A 250 7.14 10.16 -2.10
CA ILE A 250 6.42 9.38 -1.08
C ILE A 250 5.34 10.29 -0.51
N SER A 251 4.09 9.83 -0.52
CA SER A 251 2.98 10.43 0.21
C SER A 251 2.34 9.38 1.12
N TYR A 252 1.67 9.81 2.18
CA TYR A 252 1.07 8.89 3.13
C TYR A 252 -0.19 9.45 3.78
N SER A 253 -1.05 8.56 4.25
CA SER A 253 -2.23 8.83 5.04
C SER A 253 -2.35 7.75 6.14
N PHE A 254 -2.58 8.15 7.38
CA PHE A 254 -2.75 7.21 8.50
C PHE A 254 -4.15 7.32 9.08
N ASN A 255 -4.66 6.21 9.61
CA ASN A 255 -6.06 6.09 10.04
C ASN A 255 -6.30 6.45 11.52
N ASP A 256 -5.29 6.26 12.38
CA ASP A 256 -5.39 6.50 13.82
C ASP A 256 -4.10 7.16 14.30
N ASN A 257 -4.23 8.16 15.16
CA ASN A 257 -3.10 8.72 15.89
C ASN A 257 -3.04 8.05 17.25
N CYS A 258 -1.85 7.69 17.72
CA CYS A 258 -1.67 7.00 19.01
C CYS A 258 -1.93 7.90 20.23
N SER A 259 -2.71 8.97 20.06
CA SER A 259 -3.04 9.94 21.10
C SER A 259 -3.79 9.30 22.25
N GLY A 260 -3.33 9.56 23.48
CA GLY A 260 -3.90 8.99 24.71
C GLY A 260 -3.74 7.47 24.86
N LYS A 261 -3.01 6.82 23.95
CA LYS A 261 -2.82 5.36 23.88
C LYS A 261 -1.36 4.94 24.10
N LEU A 262 -0.52 5.85 24.60
CA LEU A 262 0.92 5.62 24.81
C LEU A 262 1.26 4.90 26.12
N ASP A 263 0.30 4.77 27.04
CA ASP A 263 0.49 4.03 28.28
C ASP A 263 0.81 2.55 28.00
N SER A 264 1.70 1.93 28.78
CA SER A 264 2.17 0.54 28.59
C SER A 264 1.03 -0.49 28.43
N ASP A 265 -0.05 -0.35 29.20
CA ASP A 265 -1.19 -1.28 29.17
C ASP A 265 -2.14 -1.06 27.99
N LYS A 266 -2.07 0.13 27.36
CA LYS A 266 -2.95 0.55 26.25
C LYS A 266 -2.24 0.47 24.90
N CYS A 267 -0.93 0.71 24.85
CA CYS A 267 -0.16 0.78 23.61
C CYS A 267 -0.10 -0.58 22.89
N SER A 268 -0.05 -1.67 23.66
CA SER A 268 -0.01 -3.04 23.13
C SER A 268 -1.35 -3.48 22.53
N LYS A 269 -2.46 -2.92 23.01
CA LYS A 269 -3.83 -3.20 22.54
C LYS A 269 -4.28 -2.26 21.42
N SER A 270 -3.59 -1.13 21.27
CA SER A 270 -3.91 -0.12 20.25
C SER A 270 -2.99 -0.27 19.04
N ARG A 271 -3.56 -0.25 17.84
CA ARG A 271 -2.80 -0.34 16.58
C ARG A 271 -3.10 0.86 15.72
N TRP A 272 -2.11 1.26 14.96
CA TRP A 272 -2.24 2.25 13.90
C TRP A 272 -1.82 1.62 12.58
N SER A 273 -2.26 2.24 11.49
CA SER A 273 -1.86 1.85 10.16
C SER A 273 -1.69 3.07 9.27
N VAL A 274 -0.85 2.91 8.27
CA VAL A 274 -0.55 3.94 7.29
C VAL A 274 -0.59 3.33 5.90
N GLU A 275 -1.26 4.05 5.01
CA GLU A 275 -1.22 3.84 3.58
C GLU A 275 -0.16 4.78 2.99
N VAL A 276 0.80 4.21 2.27
CA VAL A 276 1.95 4.93 1.73
C VAL A 276 1.95 4.76 0.23
N THR A 277 1.86 5.87 -0.51
CA THR A 277 1.96 5.87 -1.96
C THR A 277 3.36 6.30 -2.37
N ALA A 278 4.05 5.43 -3.10
CA ALA A 278 5.37 5.71 -3.66
C ALA A 278 5.28 5.79 -5.18
N THR A 279 5.96 6.78 -5.77
CA THR A 279 5.96 6.99 -7.22
C THR A 279 7.33 7.44 -7.69
N ASP A 280 7.74 6.97 -8.85
CA ASP A 280 8.86 7.54 -9.59
C ASP A 280 8.56 7.49 -11.09
N SER A 281 8.35 8.67 -11.70
CA SER A 281 8.03 8.79 -13.12
C SER A 281 9.27 8.78 -14.01
N GLY A 282 10.46 8.97 -13.46
CA GLY A 282 11.71 9.06 -14.22
C GLY A 282 12.15 7.69 -14.72
N THR A 283 12.90 6.96 -13.89
CA THR A 283 13.39 5.62 -14.24
C THR A 283 12.48 4.50 -13.76
N GLY A 284 11.71 4.73 -12.71
CA GLY A 284 10.76 3.78 -12.15
C GLY A 284 11.21 3.28 -10.78
N LEU A 285 10.23 2.87 -9.99
CA LEU A 285 10.40 2.48 -8.60
C LEU A 285 11.00 1.06 -8.49
N GLN A 286 12.25 0.95 -8.08
CA GLN A 286 12.93 -0.34 -7.89
C GLN A 286 12.42 -1.08 -6.65
N ARG A 287 12.37 -0.38 -5.52
CA ARG A 287 12.10 -0.98 -4.21
C ARG A 287 11.49 0.03 -3.25
N VAL A 288 10.66 -0.48 -2.33
CA VAL A 288 10.15 0.25 -1.17
C VAL A 288 10.34 -0.61 0.07
N THR A 289 10.98 -0.05 1.09
CA THR A 289 11.26 -0.72 2.36
C THR A 289 10.82 0.13 3.54
N SER A 290 10.62 -0.51 4.69
CA SER A 290 10.33 0.19 5.94
C SER A 290 11.28 -0.23 7.06
N LEU A 291 11.48 0.69 8.01
CA LEU A 291 12.15 0.45 9.27
C LEU A 291 11.23 0.95 10.41
N PRO A 292 10.67 0.07 11.26
CA PRO A 292 10.78 -1.39 11.26
C PRO A 292 10.25 -2.07 9.98
N SER A 293 10.75 -3.26 9.66
CA SER A 293 10.31 -4.04 8.49
C SER A 293 8.87 -4.50 8.65
N GLY A 294 8.08 -4.42 7.58
CA GLY A 294 6.68 -4.88 7.61
C GLY A 294 5.79 -4.20 6.59
N ILE A 295 6.32 -3.26 5.80
CA ILE A 295 5.57 -2.66 4.69
C ILE A 295 5.33 -3.70 3.60
N TYR A 296 4.12 -3.70 3.04
CA TYR A 296 3.77 -4.58 1.92
C TYR A 296 2.88 -3.85 0.91
N PRO A 297 2.97 -4.18 -0.38
CA PRO A 297 2.14 -3.54 -1.39
C PRO A 297 0.69 -4.05 -1.30
N ILE A 298 -0.29 -3.15 -1.40
CA ILE A 298 -1.71 -3.48 -1.43
C ILE A 298 -2.08 -4.14 -2.76
N THR A 299 -1.49 -3.63 -3.84
CA THR A 299 -1.65 -4.14 -5.20
C THR A 299 -0.39 -4.88 -5.67
N THR A 300 -0.43 -5.45 -6.88
CA THR A 300 0.74 -6.09 -7.47
C THR A 300 1.85 -5.07 -7.75
N PHE A 301 2.97 -5.17 -7.02
CA PHE A 301 4.14 -4.31 -7.20
C PHE A 301 5.22 -4.98 -8.07
N VAL A 302 5.37 -4.48 -9.30
CA VAL A 302 6.45 -4.84 -10.22
C VAL A 302 7.61 -3.86 -10.04
N SER A 303 8.80 -4.36 -9.71
CA SER A 303 10.00 -3.52 -9.58
C SER A 303 10.36 -2.88 -10.92
N GLY A 304 10.69 -1.59 -10.90
CA GLY A 304 10.91 -0.74 -12.08
C GLY A 304 9.65 -0.07 -12.62
N THR A 305 8.48 -0.26 -12.01
CA THR A 305 7.25 0.41 -12.46
C THR A 305 7.33 1.93 -12.33
N LYS A 306 6.82 2.65 -13.33
CA LYS A 306 6.70 4.12 -13.29
C LYS A 306 5.38 4.61 -12.73
N SER A 307 4.42 3.70 -12.55
CA SER A 307 3.12 3.99 -11.97
C SER A 307 3.22 4.12 -10.45
N SER A 308 2.33 4.91 -9.86
CA SER A 308 2.19 4.99 -8.41
C SER A 308 1.79 3.63 -7.82
N VAL A 309 2.45 3.22 -6.75
CA VAL A 309 2.14 1.99 -6.04
C VAL A 309 1.84 2.31 -4.59
N THR A 310 0.77 1.70 -4.08
CA THR A 310 0.33 1.89 -2.71
C THR A 310 0.72 0.71 -1.84
N PHE A 311 1.27 1.05 -0.68
CA PHE A 311 1.76 0.15 0.33
C PHE A 311 1.01 0.35 1.63
N TYR A 312 0.97 -0.69 2.44
CA TYR A 312 0.35 -0.68 3.75
C TYR A 312 1.37 -1.09 4.80
N TYR A 313 1.34 -0.39 5.94
CA TYR A 313 2.12 -0.71 7.12
C TYR A 313 1.24 -0.59 8.36
N THR A 314 1.42 -1.51 9.31
CA THR A 314 0.72 -1.47 10.60
C THR A 314 1.68 -1.78 11.73
N ALA A 315 1.50 -1.06 12.84
CA ALA A 315 2.22 -1.31 14.08
C ALA A 315 1.31 -1.03 15.29
N THR A 316 1.77 -1.46 16.46
CA THR A 316 1.15 -1.10 17.73
C THR A 316 1.55 0.31 18.14
N CYS A 317 0.75 0.98 18.96
CA CYS A 317 1.07 2.31 19.48
C CYS A 317 2.30 2.36 20.41
N CYS A 318 2.90 1.21 20.75
CA CYS A 318 4.22 1.18 21.41
C CYS A 318 5.36 1.57 20.44
N TYR A 319 5.13 1.50 19.13
CA TYR A 319 6.06 1.94 18.07
C TYR A 319 5.35 2.97 17.21
N THR A 320 5.54 4.25 17.50
CA THR A 320 4.79 5.33 16.86
C THR A 320 5.43 5.87 15.59
N THR A 321 6.64 5.41 15.27
CA THR A 321 7.41 5.90 14.13
C THR A 321 7.74 4.77 13.16
N VAL A 322 7.67 5.07 11.87
CA VAL A 322 8.18 4.23 10.79
C VAL A 322 8.92 5.08 9.79
N GLN A 323 10.10 4.64 9.37
CA GLN A 323 10.81 5.22 8.24
C GLN A 323 10.53 4.40 7.00
N VAL A 324 9.99 5.01 5.95
CA VAL A 324 9.80 4.39 4.65
C VAL A 324 10.81 4.93 3.66
N THR A 325 11.48 4.04 2.94
CA THR A 325 12.48 4.38 1.94
C THR A 325 12.06 3.82 0.59
N ALA A 326 12.03 4.67 -0.43
CA ALA A 326 11.81 4.31 -1.81
C ALA A 326 13.08 4.56 -2.62
N SER A 327 13.45 3.63 -3.51
CA SER A 327 14.59 3.76 -4.42
C SER A 327 14.17 3.51 -5.86
N ASP A 328 14.77 4.26 -6.79
CA ASP A 328 14.59 4.08 -8.23
C ASP A 328 15.61 3.10 -8.84
N LEU A 329 15.58 2.93 -10.17
CA LEU A 329 16.50 2.02 -10.88
C LEU A 329 17.94 2.53 -10.99
N LEU A 330 18.18 3.84 -10.80
CA LEU A 330 19.51 4.46 -10.86
C LEU A 330 20.13 4.70 -9.48
N GLY A 331 19.44 4.30 -8.41
CA GLY A 331 19.90 4.40 -7.03
C GLY A 331 19.55 5.72 -6.35
N ASN A 332 18.75 6.59 -6.96
CA ASN A 332 18.17 7.73 -6.25
C ASN A 332 17.17 7.20 -5.22
N SER A 333 17.28 7.69 -3.99
CA SER A 333 16.42 7.26 -2.89
C SER A 333 15.87 8.44 -2.11
N ASN A 334 14.67 8.24 -1.59
CA ASN A 334 13.99 9.16 -0.70
C ASN A 334 13.53 8.39 0.55
N ALA A 335 13.78 8.94 1.72
CA ALA A 335 13.33 8.38 2.98
C ALA A 335 12.41 9.38 3.69
N GLN A 336 11.23 8.92 4.10
CA GLN A 336 10.30 9.69 4.91
C GLN A 336 10.05 8.99 6.24
N THR A 337 10.18 9.74 7.31
CA THR A 337 9.82 9.30 8.65
C THR A 337 8.40 9.75 8.96
N ILE A 338 7.55 8.79 9.28
CA ILE A 338 6.15 9.00 9.61
C ILE A 338 6.03 8.79 11.12
N ASP A 339 5.54 9.81 11.83
CA ASP A 339 5.26 9.76 13.26
C ASP A 339 3.77 9.99 13.50
N VAL A 340 3.07 8.96 13.97
CA VAL A 340 1.62 9.03 14.19
C VAL A 340 1.22 9.78 15.46
N THR A 341 2.17 10.25 16.27
CA THR A 341 1.88 11.13 17.41
C THR A 341 1.69 12.59 17.00
N VAL A 342 2.19 12.98 15.83
CA VAL A 342 2.14 14.37 15.37
C VAL A 342 0.71 14.70 14.94
N TRP A 343 0.02 15.50 15.76
CA TRP A 343 -1.40 15.81 15.64
C TRP A 343 -1.73 16.85 14.55
N THR A 344 -0.71 17.43 13.90
CA THR A 344 -0.89 18.55 12.98
C THR A 344 -0.13 18.30 11.68
N ASN A 345 -0.84 17.77 10.70
CA ASN A 345 -0.40 17.76 9.29
C ASN A 345 -0.53 19.15 8.62
N LEU A 346 -0.78 20.21 9.38
CA LEU A 346 -0.78 21.57 8.85
C LEU A 346 0.65 22.09 8.87
N THR A 347 1.14 22.46 7.69
CA THR A 347 2.40 23.19 7.56
C THR A 347 2.31 24.50 8.35
N GLN A 348 3.46 25.01 8.80
CA GLN A 348 3.54 26.29 9.49
C GLN A 348 2.89 27.43 8.67
N GLY A 349 2.93 27.34 7.33
CA GLY A 349 2.28 28.28 6.42
C GLY A 349 0.75 28.21 6.47
N GLU A 350 0.16 27.02 6.53
CA GLU A 350 -1.30 26.86 6.62
C GLU A 350 -1.85 27.34 7.96
N ILE A 351 -1.14 27.07 9.05
CA ILE A 351 -1.49 27.60 10.38
C ILE A 351 -1.45 29.13 10.35
N ALA A 352 -0.39 29.72 9.80
CA ALA A 352 -0.26 31.17 9.68
C ALA A 352 -1.39 31.77 8.83
N ALA A 353 -1.77 31.12 7.72
CA ALA A 353 -2.87 31.58 6.86
C ALA A 353 -4.23 31.56 7.58
N ILE A 354 -4.53 30.50 8.33
CA ILE A 354 -5.78 30.40 9.12
C ILE A 354 -5.82 31.51 10.19
N VAL A 355 -4.73 31.69 10.94
CA VAL A 355 -4.66 32.70 12.00
C VAL A 355 -4.77 34.12 11.43
N LEU A 356 -4.09 34.40 10.32
CA LEU A 356 -4.15 35.70 9.65
C LEU A 356 -5.54 35.98 9.07
N GLY A 357 -6.20 34.97 8.50
CA GLY A 357 -7.57 35.05 8.02
C GLY A 357 -8.56 35.42 9.14
N ILE A 358 -8.44 34.79 10.31
CA ILE A 358 -9.28 35.10 11.48
C ILE A 358 -9.03 36.51 12.00
N LEU A 359 -7.76 36.96 12.06
CA LEU A 359 -7.42 38.32 12.49
C LEU A 359 -7.98 39.40 11.55
N ILE A 360 -7.90 39.19 10.23
CA ILE A 360 -8.45 40.13 9.24
C ILE A 360 -9.99 40.17 9.34
N LEU A 361 -10.64 39.01 9.50
CA LEU A 361 -12.08 38.93 9.68
C LEU A 361 -12.53 39.74 10.91
N LEU A 362 -11.85 39.60 12.05
CA LEU A 362 -12.13 40.36 13.27
C LEU A 362 -11.97 41.87 13.06
N LEU A 363 -10.90 42.29 12.38
CA LEU A 363 -10.67 43.71 12.08
C LEU A 363 -11.79 44.28 11.19
N LEU A 364 -12.26 43.51 10.21
CA LEU A 364 -13.34 43.90 9.31
C LEU A 364 -14.66 44.06 10.07
N ILE A 365 -14.97 43.15 11.00
CA ILE A 365 -16.16 43.23 11.86
C ILE A 365 -16.12 44.51 12.72
N ILE A 366 -14.97 44.82 13.33
CA ILE A 366 -14.81 46.05 14.13
C ILE A 366 -15.03 47.29 13.26
N LEU A 367 -14.47 47.32 12.05
CA LEU A 367 -14.60 48.43 11.12
C LEU A 367 -16.06 48.63 10.68
N VAL A 368 -16.80 47.56 10.41
CA VAL A 368 -18.24 47.62 10.11
C VAL A 368 -19.03 48.19 11.28
N VAL A 369 -18.76 47.75 12.51
CA VAL A 369 -19.41 48.29 13.71
C VAL A 369 -19.13 49.78 13.87
N LEU A 370 -17.88 50.22 13.68
CA LEU A 370 -17.52 51.63 13.72
C LEU A 370 -18.22 52.45 12.64
N ILE A 371 -18.32 51.93 11.41
CA ILE A 371 -19.06 52.55 10.31
C ILE A 371 -20.53 52.71 10.66
N VAL A 372 -21.18 51.67 11.20
CA VAL A 372 -22.58 51.73 11.64
C VAL A 372 -22.77 52.78 12.74
N ILE A 373 -21.90 52.80 13.74
CA ILE A 373 -21.93 53.81 14.81
C ILE A 373 -21.75 55.23 14.23
N TYR A 374 -20.82 55.40 13.30
CA TYR A 374 -20.57 56.67 12.62
C TYR A 374 -21.81 57.15 11.84
N PHE A 375 -22.44 56.28 11.05
CA PHE A 375 -23.67 56.61 10.32
C PHE A 375 -24.84 56.93 11.26
N ILE A 376 -24.99 56.23 12.39
CA ILE A 376 -26.01 56.54 13.38
C ILE A 376 -25.74 57.90 14.04
N ARG A 377 -24.48 58.21 14.39
CA ARG A 377 -24.12 59.51 14.98
C ARG A 377 -24.36 60.67 14.01
N LYS A 378 -23.98 60.52 12.73
CA LYS A 378 -24.16 61.56 11.71
C LYS A 378 -25.64 61.83 11.38
N ARG A 379 -26.54 60.85 11.51
CA ARG A 379 -27.98 61.06 11.29
C ARG A 379 -28.68 61.86 12.39
N LYS A 380 -28.11 61.97 13.60
CA LYS A 380 -28.70 62.76 14.71
C LYS A 380 -28.57 64.28 14.54
N SER A 381 -27.89 64.77 13.51
CA SER A 381 -27.72 66.21 13.24
C SER A 381 -28.60 66.73 12.09
N LEU A 382 -29.58 65.95 11.63
CA LEU A 382 -30.53 66.34 10.57
C LEU A 382 -31.97 66.17 11.07
N ASP A 383 -32.32 66.87 12.15
CA ASP A 383 -33.73 67.08 12.54
C ASP A 383 -34.34 68.13 11.60
N LEU A 384 -35.29 67.68 10.77
CA LEU A 384 -36.15 68.54 9.95
C LEU A 384 -37.11 69.35 10.84
N PRO A 385 -37.42 70.62 10.52
CA PRO A 385 -38.36 71.43 11.29
C PRO A 385 -39.80 70.91 11.14
N TYR A 386 -40.43 70.65 12.27
CA TYR A 386 -41.84 70.26 12.40
C TYR A 386 -42.74 71.42 11.94
N THR A 387 -43.45 71.26 10.83
CA THR A 387 -44.45 72.24 10.39
C THR A 387 -45.77 72.02 11.15
N GLN A 388 -46.07 72.97 12.04
CA GLN A 388 -47.39 73.16 12.65
C GLN A 388 -48.44 73.45 11.57
N ARG A 389 -49.54 72.70 11.56
CA ARG A 389 -50.78 73.07 10.85
C ARG A 389 -51.94 73.17 11.85
N TYR A 390 -52.58 74.33 11.81
CA TYR A 390 -53.66 74.88 12.62
C TYR A 390 -54.87 73.95 12.89
N GLY A 391 -55.50 74.15 14.05
CA GLY A 391 -56.87 73.73 14.34
C GLY A 391 -57.44 74.48 15.54
N SER A 392 -58.22 75.52 15.27
CA SER A 392 -58.91 76.38 16.24
C SER A 392 -60.12 75.67 16.85
N ARG A 393 -60.36 75.85 18.16
CA ARG A 393 -61.71 76.15 18.67
C ARG A 393 -61.70 76.73 20.09
N THR A 394 -62.69 77.60 20.24
CA THR A 394 -63.02 78.61 21.24
C THR A 394 -63.35 78.11 22.65
N ALA A 395 -63.15 79.01 23.62
CA ALA A 395 -63.51 78.91 25.04
C ALA A 395 -65.01 78.64 25.29
N PRO A 396 -65.36 78.18 26.51
CA PRO A 396 -65.87 79.17 27.48
C PRO A 396 -65.42 78.98 28.95
N LYS A 397 -65.42 80.12 29.65
CA LYS A 397 -65.61 80.38 31.11
C LYS A 397 -66.84 79.62 31.66
N PRO A 398 -67.15 79.55 32.98
CA PRO A 398 -66.53 80.06 34.23
C PRO A 398 -66.27 78.88 35.22
N GLU A 399 -65.87 78.95 36.49
CA GLU A 399 -66.44 79.60 37.69
C GLU A 399 -65.58 79.06 38.89
N ARG A 400 -64.86 79.90 39.65
CA ARG A 400 -65.15 80.46 40.99
C ARG A 400 -64.92 79.53 42.21
N THR A 401 -64.35 80.16 43.24
CA THR A 401 -64.16 79.74 44.67
C THR A 401 -63.05 78.71 44.90
N SER A 402 -61.98 78.94 45.67
CA SER A 402 -61.76 79.55 46.99
C SER A 402 -62.53 78.87 48.13
N PHE A 403 -61.92 77.86 48.74
CA PHE A 403 -61.43 77.90 50.13
C PHE A 403 -60.31 76.86 50.29
#